data_AF-A0A8J2PXV5-F1
#
_entry.id   AF-A0A8J2PXV5-F1
#
_cell.length_a   1.000
_cell.length_b   1.000
_cell.length_c   1.000
_cell.angle_alpha   90.00
_cell.angle_beta   90.00
_cell.angle_gamma   90.00
#
_symmetry.space_group_name_H-M   'P 1'
#
loop_
_entity.id
_entity.type
_entity.pdbx_description
1 polymer ?
#
loop_
_entity_poly.entity_id
_entity_poly.type
_entity_poly.pdbx_seq_one_letter_code
_entity_poly.pdbx_strand_id
1 'polypeptide(L)'
;MGIALVLQGFLSGAYHICPTQRNFQFDASFMYVLVILTIVKLYQFRHPICVNANVTFVTLALVAIWAFIGLKLDNDNTFKAIFTVFHMM
;
A
#
# COMPACT_ATOMS: atom_id res chain seq x y z
N MET A 1 4.75 -11.89 7.14
CA MET A 1 5.63 -10.79 7.57
C MET A 1 7.03 -10.97 7.01
N GLY A 2 7.81 -11.97 7.42
CA GLY A 2 9.21 -12.15 6.97
C GLY A 2 9.42 -12.16 5.44
N ILE A 3 8.71 -13.02 4.70
CA ILE A 3 8.86 -13.10 3.23
C ILE A 3 8.48 -11.79 2.54
N ALA A 4 7.45 -11.10 3.03
CA ALA A 4 7.02 -9.82 2.46
C ALA A 4 8.07 -8.71 2.67
N LEU A 5 8.77 -8.70 3.81
CA LEU A 5 9.88 -7.77 4.06
C LEU A 5 11.10 -8.07 3.17
N VAL A 6 11.40 -9.35 2.93
CA VAL A 6 12.47 -9.75 1.99
C VAL A 6 12.13 -9.29 0.57
N LEU A 7 10.88 -9.47 0.14
CA LEU A 7 10.41 -9.00 -1.17
C LEU A 7 10.52 -7.47 -1.28
N GLN A 8 10.11 -6.71 -0.26
CA GLN A 8 10.30 -5.25 -0.26
C GLN A 8 11.77 -4.85 -0.39
N GLY A 9 12.66 -5.50 0.35
CA GLY A 9 14.10 -5.23 0.26
C GLY A 9 14.64 -5.49 -1.16
N PHE A 10 14.18 -6.54 -1.82
CA PHE A 10 14.52 -6.83 -3.21
C PHE A 10 14.03 -5.74 -4.17
N LEU A 11 12.78 -5.29 -4.01
CA LEU A 11 12.18 -4.26 -4.86
C LEU A 11 12.81 -2.89 -4.68
N SER A 12 13.17 -2.54 -3.45
CA SER A 12 13.88 -1.30 -3.15
C SER A 12 15.29 -1.31 -3.74
N GLY A 13 15.98 -2.46 -3.67
CA GLY A 13 17.24 -2.66 -4.37
C GLY A 13 17.11 -2.53 -5.90
N ALA A 14 16.06 -3.12 -6.49
CA ALA A 14 15.80 -3.04 -7.92
C ALA A 14 15.52 -1.59 -8.40
N TYR A 15 14.84 -0.77 -7.57
CA TYR A 15 14.65 0.65 -7.84
C TYR A 15 15.97 1.43 -7.87
N HIS A 16 16.89 1.17 -6.96
CA HIS A 16 18.20 1.86 -6.94
C HIS A 16 19.14 1.42 -8.06
N ILE A 17 19.02 0.18 -8.54
CA ILE A 17 19.79 -0.30 -9.70
C ILE A 17 19.25 0.31 -11.00
N CYS A 18 17.93 0.44 -11.14
CA CYS A 18 17.28 0.99 -12.32
C CYS A 18 16.18 2.00 -11.92
N PRO A 19 16.55 3.30 -11.79
CA PRO A 19 15.63 4.34 -11.35
C PRO A 19 14.65 4.67 -12.48
N THR A 20 13.49 4.03 -12.45
CA THR A 20 12.35 4.34 -13.33
C THR A 20 11.13 4.67 -12.49
N GLN A 21 10.25 5.53 -13.03
CA GLN A 21 9.00 5.90 -12.35
C GLN A 21 8.09 4.69 -12.08
N ARG A 22 8.20 3.62 -12.87
CA ARG A 22 7.46 2.37 -12.62
C ARG A 22 8.04 1.58 -11.44
N ASN A 23 9.37 1.48 -11.35
CA ASN A 23 10.03 0.79 -10.23
C ASN A 23 9.83 1.53 -8.91
N PHE A 24 9.87 2.86 -8.93
CA PHE A 24 9.59 3.69 -7.75
C PHE A 24 8.17 3.44 -7.20
N GLN A 25 7.16 3.42 -8.09
CA GLN A 25 5.78 3.19 -7.69
C GLN A 25 5.54 1.77 -7.21
N PHE A 26 6.24 0.79 -7.79
CA PHE A 26 6.18 -0.59 -7.34
C PHE A 26 6.79 -0.76 -5.95
N ASP A 27 7.95 -0.16 -5.67
CA ASP A 27 8.59 -0.19 -4.35
C ASP A 27 7.74 0.52 -3.28
N ALA A 28 7.27 1.73 -3.58
CA ALA A 28 6.46 2.52 -2.64
C ALA A 28 5.11 1.87 -2.32
N SER A 29 4.44 1.26 -3.30
CA SER A 29 3.15 0.58 -3.08
C SER A 29 3.27 -0.64 -2.15
N PHE A 30 4.30 -1.47 -2.33
CA PHE A 30 4.55 -2.58 -1.41
C PHE A 30 4.93 -2.09 0.00
N MET A 31 5.61 -0.95 0.11
CA MET A 31 5.97 -0.35 1.39
C MET A 31 4.71 0.05 2.18
N TYR A 32 3.75 0.73 1.54
CA TYR A 32 2.48 1.12 2.17
C TYR A 32 1.67 -0.10 2.63
N VAL A 33 1.59 -1.14 1.80
CA VAL A 33 0.89 -2.39 2.15
C VAL A 33 1.54 -3.06 3.37
N LEU A 34 2.88 -3.10 3.43
CA LEU A 34 3.62 -3.65 4.56
C LEU A 34 3.38 -2.88 5.86
N VAL A 35 3.35 -1.55 5.82
CA VAL A 35 3.09 -0.70 7.00
C VAL A 35 1.71 -1.01 7.57
N ILE A 36 0.68 -1.02 6.73
CA ILE A 36 -0.69 -1.28 7.17
C ILE A 36 -0.81 -2.71 7.74
N LEU A 37 -0.25 -3.72 7.05
CA LEU A 37 -0.23 -5.09 7.55
C LEU A 37 0.49 -5.20 8.91
N THR A 38 1.56 -4.44 9.11
CA THR A 38 2.33 -4.46 10.36
C THR A 38 1.52 -3.86 11.50
N ILE A 39 0.84 -2.73 11.29
CA ILE A 39 -0.06 -2.11 12.27
C ILE A 39 -1.19 -3.07 12.64
N VAL A 40 -1.81 -3.71 11.64
CA VAL A 40 -2.90 -4.68 11.86
C VAL A 40 -2.42 -5.88 12.67
N LYS A 41 -1.27 -6.47 12.31
CA LYS A 41 -0.72 -7.62 13.04
C LYS A 41 -0.29 -7.23 14.46
N LEU A 42 0.29 -6.05 14.64
CA LEU A 42 0.63 -5.52 15.95
C LEU A 42 -0.62 -5.31 16.83
N TYR A 43 -1.70 -4.80 16.24
CA TYR A 43 -2.97 -4.56 16.94
C TYR A 43 -3.66 -5.88 17.32
N GLN A 44 -3.69 -6.85 16.40
CA GLN A 44 -4.18 -8.22 16.69
C GLN A 44 -3.37 -8.92 17.78
N PHE A 45 -2.05 -8.68 17.83
CA PHE A 45 -1.17 -9.23 18.86
C PHE A 45 -1.37 -8.57 20.23
N ARG A 46 -1.71 -7.27 20.26
CA ARG A 46 -1.93 -6.48 21.49
C ARG A 46 -3.34 -6.64 22.07
N HIS A 47 -4.37 -6.73 21.23
CA HIS A 47 -5.77 -6.84 21.65
C HIS A 47 -6.48 -7.97 20.88
N PRO A 48 -6.46 -9.21 21.38
CA PRO A 48 -6.96 -10.40 20.66
C PRO A 48 -8.49 -10.46 20.52
N ILE A 49 -9.23 -9.55 21.15
CA ILE A 49 -10.67 -9.70 21.40
C ILE A 49 -11.54 -9.03 20.30
N CYS A 50 -11.02 -8.07 19.54
CA CYS A 50 -11.88 -7.17 18.74
C CYS A 50 -11.34 -6.76 17.37
N VAL A 51 -10.93 -7.68 16.48
CA VAL A 51 -10.87 -7.38 15.02
C VAL A 51 -11.07 -8.66 14.22
N ASN A 52 -12.18 -8.76 13.48
CA ASN A 52 -12.39 -9.84 12.52
C ASN A 52 -11.33 -9.74 11.41
N ALA A 53 -10.42 -10.72 11.35
CA ALA A 53 -9.29 -10.74 10.41
C ALA A 53 -9.75 -10.55 8.96
N ASN A 54 -10.92 -11.10 8.59
CA ASN A 54 -11.46 -10.98 7.24
C ASN A 54 -11.79 -9.52 6.88
N VAL A 55 -12.38 -8.76 7.81
CA VAL A 55 -12.72 -7.35 7.57
C VAL A 55 -11.45 -6.54 7.34
N THR A 56 -10.39 -6.79 8.10
CA THR A 56 -9.13 -6.05 7.95
C THR A 56 -8.40 -6.36 6.66
N PHE A 57 -8.37 -7.63 6.25
CA PHE A 57 -7.80 -8.03 4.96
C PHE A 57 -8.61 -7.47 3.77
N VAL A 58 -9.93 -7.38 3.89
CA VAL A 58 -10.80 -6.77 2.87
C VAL A 58 -10.55 -5.25 2.78
N THR A 59 -10.49 -4.53 3.90
CA THR A 59 -10.19 -3.09 3.88
C THR A 59 -8.81 -2.79 3.26
N LEU A 60 -7.81 -3.62 3.57
CA LEU A 60 -6.48 -3.56 2.97
C LEU A 60 -6.51 -3.77 1.44
N ALA A 61 -7.26 -4.77 0.97
CA ALA A 61 -7.40 -5.05 -0.45
C ALA A 61 -8.08 -3.87 -1.18
N LEU A 62 -9.10 -3.25 -0.58
CA LEU A 62 -9.78 -2.09 -1.15
C LEU A 62 -8.85 -0.88 -1.28
N VAL A 63 -8.04 -0.59 -0.25
CA VAL A 63 -7.07 0.51 -0.29
C VAL A 63 -5.99 0.26 -1.35
N ALA A 64 -5.52 -0.98 -1.50
CA ALA A 64 -4.54 -1.34 -2.53
C ALA A 64 -5.10 -1.19 -3.96
N ILE A 65 -6.36 -1.61 -4.17
CA ILE A 65 -7.06 -1.43 -5.45
C ILE A 65 -7.26 0.06 -5.75
N TRP A 66 -7.63 0.85 -4.75
CA TRP A 66 -7.78 2.30 -4.87
C TRP A 66 -6.47 2.99 -5.29
N ALA A 67 -5.35 2.62 -4.67
CA ALA A 67 -4.03 3.12 -5.02
C ALA A 67 -3.61 2.75 -6.46
N PHE A 68 -3.93 1.52 -6.90
CA PHE A 68 -3.66 1.07 -8.27
C PHE A 68 -4.48 1.82 -9.32
N ILE A 69 -5.77 2.08 -9.04
CA ILE A 69 -6.65 2.86 -9.92
C ILE A 69 -6.13 4.29 -10.07
N GLY A 70 -5.68 4.91 -8.97
CA GLY A 70 -5.16 6.27 -9.03
C GLY A 70 -3.88 6.45 -9.83
N LEU A 71 -3.09 5.39 -9.95
CA LEU A 71 -1.92 5.36 -10.83
C LEU A 71 -2.29 5.31 -12.31
N LYS A 72 -3.31 4.52 -12.65
CA LYS A 72 -3.70 4.30 -14.06
C LYS A 72 -4.34 5.55 -14.66
N LEU A 73 -5.01 6.34 -13.84
CA LEU A 73 -5.70 7.57 -14.21
C LEU A 73 -4.86 8.83 -13.95
N ASP A 74 -3.55 8.70 -13.76
CA ASP A 74 -2.65 9.81 -13.41
C ASP A 74 -2.57 10.91 -14.51
N ASN A 75 -3.00 10.59 -15.73
CA ASN A 75 -3.08 11.56 -16.85
C ASN A 75 -4.43 12.29 -16.93
N ASP A 76 -5.42 11.91 -16.12
CA ASP A 76 -6.72 12.58 -16.05
C ASP A 76 -6.75 13.56 -14.86
N ASN A 77 -6.73 14.86 -15.16
CA ASN A 77 -6.73 15.93 -14.17
C ASN A 77 -7.95 15.89 -13.24
N THR A 78 -9.07 15.32 -13.71
CA THR A 78 -10.32 15.19 -12.95
C THR A 78 -10.15 14.19 -11.80
N PHE A 79 -9.48 13.08 -12.06
CA PHE A 79 -9.20 12.05 -11.07
C PHE A 79 -8.24 12.57 -10.00
N LYS A 80 -7.20 13.32 -10.41
CA LYS A 80 -6.24 13.96 -9.50
C LYS A 80 -6.90 14.91 -8.52
N ALA A 81 -7.84 15.75 -9.00
CA ALA A 81 -8.57 16.71 -8.16
C ALA A 81 -9.44 16.01 -7.11
N ILE A 82 -10.19 14.97 -7.50
CA ILE A 82 -11.04 14.20 -6.57
C ILE A 82 -10.17 13.49 -5.53
N PHE A 83 -9.07 12.88 -5.95
CA PHE A 83 -8.16 12.17 -5.06
C PHE A 83 -7.51 13.10 -4.02
N THR A 84 -7.07 14.30 -4.42
CA THR A 84 -6.45 15.26 -3.49
C THR A 84 -7.43 15.80 -2.46
N VAL A 85 -8.68 16.08 -2.85
CA VAL A 85 -9.74 16.51 -1.92
C VAL A 85 -10.03 15.41 -0.89
N PHE A 86 -10.18 14.17 -1.34
CA PHE A 86 -10.46 13.03 -0.45
C PHE A 86 -9.27 12.68 0.45
N HIS A 87 -8.04 12.91 0.00
CA HIS A 87 -6.85 12.66 0.82
C HIS A 87 -6.62 13.75 1.89
N MET A 88 -7.06 14.98 1.65
CA MET A 88 -6.95 16.09 2.60
C MET A 88 -8.08 16.13 3.65
N MET A 89 -9.23 15.52 3.39
CA MET A 89 -10.32 15.34 4.35
C MET A 89 -10.05 14.18 5.29
#